data_AF-A0A2E4WJ31-F1
#
_entry.id   AF-A0A2E4WJ31-F1
#
_cell.length_a   1.000
_cell.length_b   1.000
_cell.length_c   1.000
_cell.angle_alpha   90.00
_cell.angle_beta   90.00
_cell.angle_gamma   90.00
#
_symmetry.space_group_name_H-M   'P 1'
#
loop_
_entity.id
_entity.type
_entity.pdbx_description
1 polymer ?
#
loop_
_entity_poly.entity_id
_entity_poly.type
_entity_poly.pdbx_seq_one_letter_code
_entity_poly.pdbx_strand_id
1 'polypeptide(L)'
;MSFCAVINCIDGRVQQPVSKYLKNYFEVKFVDCITEAGPVSILSKKQPKANVEAILKKLKISIEAHSSIGIGIVAHHDCAGNPVNKSQQLYDLNQSSLFLQSQFPKLKIVKLWVNENFEAIEYKREK
;
A
#
# COMPACT_ATOMS: atom_id res chain seq x y z
N MET A 1 -2.97 21.34 4.65
CA MET A 1 -2.18 20.67 3.58
C MET A 1 -2.89 19.36 3.24
N SER A 2 -2.80 18.85 1.99
CA SER A 2 -3.51 17.64 1.57
C SER A 2 -2.59 16.42 1.55
N PHE A 3 -3.07 15.29 2.09
CA PHE A 3 -2.30 14.07 2.31
C PHE A 3 -3.07 12.82 1.88
N CYS A 4 -2.35 11.79 1.48
CA CYS A 4 -2.81 10.41 1.52
C CYS A 4 -1.74 9.54 2.20
N ALA A 5 -2.11 8.34 2.64
CA ALA A 5 -1.15 7.38 3.18
C ALA A 5 -0.87 6.27 2.16
N VAL A 6 0.32 5.68 2.20
CA VAL A 6 0.64 4.48 1.42
C VAL A 6 1.36 3.45 2.26
N ILE A 7 0.97 2.20 2.10
CA ILE A 7 1.71 1.04 2.60
C ILE A 7 2.53 0.48 1.43
N ASN A 8 3.85 0.57 1.54
CA ASN A 8 4.78 0.25 0.46
C ASN A 8 5.96 -0.61 0.94
N CYS A 9 6.64 -1.29 0.03
CA CYS A 9 7.87 -2.00 0.38
C CYS A 9 8.98 -1.00 0.77
N ILE A 10 10.02 -1.45 1.47
CA ILE A 10 11.26 -0.68 1.69
C ILE A 10 12.11 -0.50 0.42
N ASP A 11 11.78 -1.20 -0.66
CA ASP A 11 12.51 -1.15 -1.93
C ASP A 11 12.55 0.29 -2.48
N GLY A 12 13.75 0.84 -2.71
CA GLY A 12 13.93 2.20 -3.18
C GLY A 12 13.35 2.44 -4.58
N ARG A 13 13.34 1.41 -5.44
CA ARG A 13 12.92 1.48 -6.84
C ARG A 13 11.43 1.81 -6.97
N VAL A 14 10.62 1.47 -5.96
CA VAL A 14 9.16 1.65 -5.98
C VAL A 14 8.69 2.97 -5.36
N GLN A 15 9.54 3.70 -4.61
CA GLN A 15 9.09 4.85 -3.81
C GLN A 15 8.56 6.00 -4.65
N GLN A 16 9.35 6.48 -5.61
CA GLN A 16 8.98 7.61 -6.45
C GLN A 16 7.81 7.32 -7.41
N PRO A 17 7.78 6.17 -8.13
CA PRO A 17 6.66 5.82 -8.99
C PRO A 17 5.32 5.80 -8.24
N VAL A 18 5.30 5.17 -7.06
CA VAL A 18 4.11 5.07 -6.20
C VAL A 18 3.69 6.44 -5.68
N SER A 19 4.61 7.22 -5.14
CA SER A 19 4.30 8.56 -4.61
C SER A 19 3.74 9.47 -5.70
N LYS A 20 4.35 9.47 -6.89
CA LYS A 20 3.87 10.26 -8.04
C LYS A 20 2.47 9.83 -8.46
N TYR A 21 2.22 8.53 -8.56
CA TYR A 21 0.91 8.00 -8.92
C TYR A 21 -0.16 8.47 -7.93
N LEU A 22 0.07 8.30 -6.62
CA LEU A 22 -0.92 8.61 -5.59
C LEU A 22 -1.18 10.11 -5.44
N LYS A 23 -0.16 10.96 -5.59
CA LYS A 23 -0.36 12.42 -5.61
C LYS A 23 -1.30 12.84 -6.72
N ASN A 24 -1.14 12.29 -7.91
CA ASN A 24 -2.00 12.58 -9.04
C ASN A 24 -3.40 11.99 -8.85
N TYR A 25 -3.50 10.75 -8.36
CA TYR A 25 -4.78 10.06 -8.18
C TYR A 25 -5.69 10.71 -7.14
N PHE A 26 -5.10 11.14 -6.01
CA PHE A 26 -5.83 11.77 -4.91
C PHE A 26 -5.78 13.31 -4.93
N GLU A 27 -5.06 13.90 -5.88
CA GLU A 27 -4.83 15.36 -5.96
C GLU A 27 -4.24 15.94 -4.66
N VAL A 28 -3.29 15.21 -4.07
CA VAL A 28 -2.65 15.56 -2.79
C VAL A 28 -1.21 16.05 -2.98
N LYS A 29 -0.75 16.89 -2.05
CA LYS A 29 0.64 17.41 -2.07
C LYS A 29 1.64 16.41 -1.49
N PHE A 30 1.22 15.64 -0.48
CA PHE A 30 2.09 14.78 0.31
C PHE A 30 1.53 13.35 0.39
N VAL A 31 2.44 12.39 0.51
CA VAL A 31 2.12 10.98 0.69
C VAL A 31 2.89 10.50 1.91
N ASP A 32 2.19 10.10 2.96
CA ASP A 32 2.80 9.49 4.13
C ASP A 32 3.17 8.04 3.81
N CYS A 33 4.47 7.73 3.77
CA CYS A 33 4.96 6.41 3.40
C CYS A 33 5.17 5.52 4.63
N ILE A 34 4.38 4.45 4.72
CA ILE A 34 4.50 3.40 5.74
C ILE A 34 5.19 2.21 5.08
N THR A 35 6.47 2.02 5.40
CA THR A 35 7.30 1.01 4.74
C THR A 35 7.62 -0.18 5.64
N GLU A 36 7.52 -1.38 5.08
CA GLU A 36 8.01 -2.65 5.65
C GLU A 36 8.56 -3.52 4.51
N ALA A 37 9.35 -4.56 4.79
CA ALA A 37 9.74 -5.51 3.75
C ALA A 37 8.52 -6.40 3.40
N GLY A 38 8.05 -6.36 2.15
CA GLY A 38 6.93 -7.21 1.69
C GLY A 38 5.59 -6.99 2.42
N PRO A 39 5.11 -5.74 2.61
CA PRO A 39 4.00 -5.43 3.51
C PRO A 39 2.67 -6.08 3.10
N VAL A 40 2.46 -6.36 1.81
CA VAL A 40 1.27 -7.06 1.32
C VAL A 40 1.17 -8.48 1.87
N SER A 41 2.29 -9.19 2.04
CA SER A 41 2.26 -10.51 2.68
C SER A 41 1.94 -10.38 4.18
N ILE A 42 2.50 -9.37 4.85
CA ILE A 42 2.26 -9.11 6.28
C ILE A 42 0.76 -8.90 6.54
N LEU A 43 0.12 -8.03 5.76
CA LEU A 43 -1.29 -7.71 5.93
C LEU A 43 -2.22 -8.83 5.43
N SER A 44 -1.88 -9.49 4.32
CA SER A 44 -2.62 -10.65 3.80
C SER A 44 -2.68 -11.78 4.83
N LYS A 45 -1.52 -12.17 5.36
CA LYS A 45 -1.38 -13.26 6.36
C LYS A 45 -1.71 -12.82 7.78
N LYS A 46 -1.80 -11.51 8.02
CA LYS A 46 -1.96 -10.89 9.34
C LYS A 46 -0.85 -11.30 10.32
N GLN A 47 0.38 -11.46 9.82
CA GLN A 47 1.53 -11.95 10.59
C GLN A 47 2.86 -11.32 10.13
N PRO A 48 3.79 -11.02 11.05
CA PRO A 48 3.64 -11.10 12.51
C PRO A 48 2.63 -10.07 13.02
N LYS A 49 1.90 -10.38 14.10
CA LYS A 49 0.87 -9.47 14.66
C LYS A 49 1.44 -8.09 15.00
N ALA A 50 2.65 -8.05 15.55
CA ALA A 50 3.35 -6.80 15.89
C ALA A 50 3.53 -5.88 14.66
N ASN A 51 3.90 -6.44 13.50
CA ASN A 51 4.04 -5.64 12.27
C ASN A 51 2.69 -5.14 11.77
N VAL A 52 1.64 -5.97 11.83
CA VAL A 52 0.28 -5.57 11.46
C VAL A 52 -0.18 -4.39 12.33
N GLU A 53 -0.03 -4.51 13.64
CA GLU A 53 -0.39 -3.47 14.60
C GLU A 53 0.43 -2.19 14.38
N ALA A 54 1.72 -2.32 14.10
CA ALA A 54 2.59 -1.17 13.79
C ALA A 54 2.13 -0.45 12.51
N ILE A 55 1.79 -1.18 11.45
CA ILE A 55 1.25 -0.60 10.21
C ILE A 55 -0.07 0.14 10.50
N LEU A 56 -1.01 -0.49 11.19
CA LEU A 56 -2.31 0.11 11.50
C LEU A 56 -2.17 1.35 12.40
N LYS A 57 -1.25 1.33 13.37
CA LYS A 57 -0.95 2.48 14.24
C LYS A 57 -0.40 3.66 13.43
N LYS A 58 0.56 3.41 12.52
CA LYS A 58 1.12 4.46 11.64
C LYS A 58 0.04 5.02 10.69
N LEU A 59 -0.82 4.17 10.13
CA LEU A 59 -1.96 4.58 9.31
C LEU A 59 -2.92 5.48 10.10
N LYS A 60 -3.29 5.07 11.31
CA LYS A 60 -4.18 5.83 12.18
C LYS A 60 -3.63 7.24 12.45
N ILE A 61 -2.34 7.36 12.74
CA ILE A 61 -1.68 8.66 12.93
C ILE A 61 -1.81 9.53 11.67
N SER A 62 -1.51 8.98 10.47
CA SER A 62 -1.65 9.74 9.22
C SER A 62 -3.09 10.20 8.98
N ILE A 63 -4.07 9.33 9.25
CA ILE A 63 -5.50 9.65 9.08
C ILE A 63 -5.95 10.72 10.08
N GLU A 64 -5.59 10.60 11.35
CA GLU A 64 -6.08 11.50 12.40
C GLU A 64 -5.32 12.83 12.43
N ALA A 65 -3.99 12.82 12.29
CA ALA A 65 -3.17 14.02 12.37
C ALA A 65 -3.11 14.81 11.05
N HIS A 66 -3.07 14.11 9.91
CA HIS A 66 -2.95 14.75 8.60
C HIS A 66 -4.24 14.72 7.77
N SER A 67 -5.32 14.11 8.28
CA SER A 67 -6.59 13.96 7.57
C SER A 67 -6.40 13.28 6.20
N SER A 68 -5.55 12.25 6.14
CA SER A 68 -5.28 11.50 4.92
C SER A 68 -6.57 11.00 4.26
N ILE A 69 -6.80 11.40 3.00
CA ILE A 69 -8.09 11.20 2.31
C ILE A 69 -8.23 9.82 1.66
N GLY A 70 -7.16 9.03 1.67
CA GLY A 70 -7.14 7.70 1.07
C GLY A 70 -5.87 6.92 1.41
N ILE A 71 -5.90 5.63 1.10
CA ILE A 71 -4.84 4.67 1.39
C ILE A 71 -4.41 4.00 0.08
N GLY A 72 -3.12 4.06 -0.24
CA GLY A 72 -2.49 3.19 -1.23
C GLY A 72 -1.96 1.91 -0.58
N ILE A 73 -2.10 0.76 -1.23
CA ILE A 73 -1.40 -0.49 -0.88
C ILE A 73 -0.69 -1.01 -2.13
N VAL A 74 0.56 -1.41 -1.99
CA VAL A 74 1.44 -1.69 -3.13
C VAL A 74 2.03 -3.09 -3.05
N ALA A 75 1.89 -3.85 -4.14
CA ALA A 75 2.74 -5.00 -4.43
C ALA A 75 3.66 -4.65 -5.62
N HIS A 76 4.82 -5.29 -5.71
CA HIS A 76 5.76 -5.01 -6.79
C HIS A 76 6.45 -6.26 -7.31
N HIS A 77 6.90 -6.17 -8.56
CA HIS A 77 7.79 -7.12 -9.19
C HIS A 77 9.12 -7.21 -8.43
N ASP A 78 9.73 -8.39 -8.40
CA ASP A 78 11.07 -8.62 -7.84
C ASP A 78 11.23 -8.16 -6.37
N CYS A 79 10.28 -8.59 -5.52
CA CYS A 79 10.28 -8.23 -4.10
C CYS A 79 11.09 -9.21 -3.24
N ALA A 80 12.25 -8.78 -2.74
CA ALA A 80 13.04 -9.58 -1.80
C ALA A 80 12.33 -9.82 -0.44
N GLY A 81 11.51 -8.87 0.01
CA GLY A 81 10.75 -8.98 1.27
C GLY A 81 9.52 -9.90 1.19
N ASN A 82 9.10 -10.27 -0.02
CA ASN A 82 8.04 -11.24 -0.27
C ASN A 82 8.37 -11.98 -1.59
N PRO A 83 9.30 -12.96 -1.57
CA PRO A 83 9.86 -13.59 -2.77
C PRO A 83 8.89 -14.62 -3.36
N VAL A 84 7.76 -14.13 -3.87
CA VAL A 84 6.69 -14.93 -4.49
C VAL A 84 6.37 -14.40 -5.89
N ASN A 85 5.74 -15.24 -6.71
CA ASN A 85 5.37 -14.86 -8.07
C ASN A 85 4.28 -13.76 -8.12
N LYS A 86 4.09 -13.17 -9.31
CA LYS A 86 3.12 -12.09 -9.54
C LYS A 86 1.69 -12.46 -9.12
N SER A 87 1.24 -13.68 -9.41
CA SER A 87 -0.11 -14.13 -9.00
C SER A 87 -0.30 -14.11 -7.49
N GLN A 88 0.70 -14.54 -6.72
CA GLN A 88 0.66 -14.52 -5.26
C GLN A 88 0.77 -13.09 -4.72
N GLN A 89 1.61 -12.24 -5.31
CA GLN A 89 1.67 -10.81 -4.96
C GLN A 89 0.31 -10.13 -5.14
N LEU A 90 -0.37 -10.38 -6.26
CA LEU A 90 -1.69 -9.79 -6.55
C LEU A 90 -2.78 -10.37 -5.65
N TYR A 91 -2.68 -11.66 -5.28
CA TYR A 91 -3.55 -12.25 -4.26
C TYR A 91 -3.38 -11.53 -2.92
N ASP A 92 -2.14 -11.39 -2.44
CA ASP A 92 -1.81 -10.74 -1.17
C ASP A 92 -2.22 -9.26 -1.18
N LEU A 93 -2.05 -8.57 -2.30
CA LEU A 93 -2.51 -7.20 -2.52
C LEU A 93 -4.03 -7.08 -2.33
N ASN A 94 -4.81 -8.02 -2.88
CA ASN A 94 -6.26 -8.04 -2.72
C ASN A 94 -6.66 -8.35 -1.27
N GLN A 95 -6.08 -9.36 -0.64
CA GLN A 95 -6.39 -9.70 0.76
C GLN A 95 -6.03 -8.56 1.71
N SER A 96 -4.89 -7.93 1.49
CA SER A 96 -4.47 -6.73 2.25
C SER A 96 -5.46 -5.59 2.08
N SER A 97 -5.90 -5.33 0.85
CA SER A 97 -6.90 -4.29 0.58
C SER A 97 -8.24 -4.57 1.26
N LEU A 98 -8.73 -5.81 1.25
CA LEU A 98 -9.96 -6.20 1.94
C LEU A 98 -9.81 -6.05 3.46
N PHE A 99 -8.67 -6.47 4.00
CA PHE A 99 -8.37 -6.29 5.42
C PHE A 99 -8.36 -4.80 5.79
N LEU A 100 -7.63 -3.97 5.04
CA LEU A 100 -7.61 -2.52 5.27
C LEU A 100 -9.00 -1.89 5.13
N GLN A 101 -9.83 -2.34 4.17
CA GLN A 101 -11.19 -1.83 4.01
C GLN A 101 -12.06 -2.16 5.25
N SER A 102 -11.85 -3.33 5.87
CA SER A 102 -12.53 -3.67 7.12
C SER A 102 -12.10 -2.79 8.30
N GLN A 103 -10.85 -2.33 8.33
CA GLN A 103 -10.32 -1.48 9.40
C GLN A 103 -10.70 0.00 9.19
N PHE A 104 -10.78 0.44 7.93
CA PHE A 104 -11.03 1.83 7.54
C PHE A 104 -12.16 1.92 6.49
N PRO A 105 -13.42 1.58 6.86
CA PRO A 105 -14.50 1.39 5.90
C PRO A 105 -14.91 2.65 5.11
N LYS A 106 -14.58 3.83 5.62
CA LYS A 106 -14.93 5.12 4.99
C LYS A 106 -13.86 5.64 4.03
N LEU A 107 -12.65 5.09 4.06
CA LEU A 107 -11.54 5.56 3.23
C LEU A 107 -11.48 4.79 1.92
N LYS A 108 -11.09 5.51 0.87
CA LYS A 108 -10.82 4.92 -0.44
C LYS A 108 -9.47 4.21 -0.41
N ILE A 109 -9.47 2.94 -0.84
CA ILE A 109 -8.26 2.12 -0.93
C ILE A 109 -7.91 1.90 -2.40
N VAL A 110 -6.68 2.25 -2.76
CA VAL A 110 -6.13 2.09 -4.10
C VAL A 110 -5.07 0.99 -4.07
N LYS A 111 -5.25 -0.02 -4.92
CA LYS A 111 -4.30 -1.12 -5.08
C LYS A 111 -3.36 -0.79 -6.23
N LEU A 112 -2.06 -0.79 -5.97
CA LEU A 112 -1.05 -0.57 -7.00
C LEU A 112 -0.20 -1.83 -7.21
N TRP A 113 0.08 -2.11 -8.47
CA TRP A 113 1.13 -3.02 -8.89
C TRP A 113 2.27 -2.18 -9.47
N VAL A 114 3.50 -2.41 -9.01
CA VAL A 114 4.69 -1.86 -9.67
C VAL A 114 5.30 -2.94 -10.56
N ASN A 115 5.33 -2.67 -11.87
CA ASN A 115 5.72 -3.63 -12.90
C ASN A 115 7.24 -3.80 -13.04
N GLU A 116 7.65 -4.61 -14.01
CA GLU A 116 9.06 -4.93 -14.32
C GLU A 116 9.88 -3.70 -14.74
N ASN A 117 9.22 -2.64 -15.22
CA ASN A 117 9.82 -1.36 -15.60
C ASN A 117 9.81 -0.34 -14.44
N PHE A 118 9.42 -0.76 -13.24
CA PHE A 118 9.21 0.11 -12.07
C PHE A 118 8.17 1.21 -12.27
N GLU A 119 7.13 0.92 -13.05
CA GLU A 119 5.98 1.82 -13.23
C GLU A 119 4.84 1.39 -12.31
N ALA A 120 4.25 2.35 -11.59
CA ALA A 120 3.09 2.10 -10.74
C ALA A 120 1.80 2.15 -11.58
N ILE A 121 1.04 1.06 -11.57
CA ILE A 121 -0.26 0.93 -12.25
C ILE A 121 -1.35 0.53 -11.26
N GLU A 122 -2.57 1.03 -11.46
CA GLU A 122 -3.72 0.65 -10.65
C GLU A 122 -4.15 -0.78 -10.98
N TYR A 123 -4.20 -1.63 -9.97
CA TYR A 123 -4.69 -2.99 -10.12
C TYR A 123 -6.21 -3.05 -9.83
N LYS A 124 -7.00 -3.14 -10.90
CA LYS A 124 -8.43 -3.42 -10.84
C LYS A 124 -8.64 -4.89 -11.15
N ARG A 125 -9.13 -5.65 -10.17
CA ARG A 125 -9.53 -7.04 -10.42
C ARG A 125 -10.79 -6.99 -11.28
N GLU A 126 -10.73 -7.56 -12.49
CA GLU A 126 -11.92 -7.78 -13.31
C GLU A 126 -12.90 -8.67 -12.51
N LYS A 127 -14.17 -8.27 -12.50
CA LYS A 127 -15.23 -8.98 -11.78
C LYS A 127 -15.58 -10.28 -12.49
#